data_AF-A0A967ET39-F1
#
_entry.id   AF-A0A967ET39-F1
#
_cell.length_a   1.000
_cell.length_b   1.000
_cell.length_c   1.000
_cell.angle_alpha   90.00
_cell.angle_beta   90.00
_cell.angle_gamma   90.00
#
_symmetry.space_group_name_H-M   'P 1'
#
loop_
_entity.id
_entity.type
_entity.pdbx_description
1 polymer ?
#
loop_
_entity_poly.entity_id
_entity_poly.type
_entity_poly.pdbx_seq_one_letter_code
_entity_poly.pdbx_strand_id
1 'polypeptide(L)'
;MFKKIQFFIILLLIISFCSLNFVAVEAITVGGLQDTATQAGLSKKVNNVSSFSDAIGNIIRVFLSFLGIIFFILVIYGGFIWMTAGGNNDKVETAKKIIINATLGLIIVLSAYVITYIITNELNLTVSKPKT
;
A
#
# COMPACT_ATOMS: atom_id res chain seq x y z
N MET A 1 -6.88 -32.14 -1.33
CA MET A 1 -6.94 -31.32 -2.57
C MET A 1 -7.93 -30.15 -2.45
N PHE A 2 -9.11 -30.33 -1.84
CA PHE A 2 -10.11 -29.27 -1.64
C PHE A 2 -9.61 -28.00 -0.93
N LYS A 3 -8.77 -28.10 0.11
CA LYS A 3 -8.18 -26.94 0.80
C LYS A 3 -7.31 -26.05 -0.10
N LYS A 4 -6.63 -26.63 -1.10
CA LYS A 4 -5.79 -25.89 -2.07
C LYS A 4 -6.64 -25.16 -3.12
N ILE A 5 -7.76 -25.78 -3.54
CA ILE A 5 -8.73 -25.17 -4.46
C ILE A 5 -9.47 -24.00 -3.81
N GLN A 6 -9.84 -24.14 -2.53
CA GLN A 6 -10.52 -23.08 -1.75
C GLN A 6 -9.61 -21.86 -1.55
N PHE A 7 -8.32 -22.09 -1.29
CA PHE A 7 -7.32 -21.02 -1.19
C PHE A 7 -7.13 -20.27 -2.53
N PHE A 8 -7.13 -21.00 -3.65
CA PHE A 8 -6.98 -20.39 -4.99
C PHE A 8 -8.20 -19.55 -5.38
N ILE A 9 -9.41 -19.98 -5.01
CA ILE A 9 -10.65 -19.22 -5.21
C ILE A 9 -10.67 -17.92 -4.39
N ILE A 10 -10.23 -17.97 -3.13
CA ILE A 10 -10.13 -16.78 -2.28
C ILE A 10 -9.09 -15.79 -2.84
N LEU A 11 -7.95 -16.30 -3.33
CA LEU A 11 -6.93 -15.48 -3.99
C LEU A 11 -7.48 -14.79 -5.25
N LEU A 12 -8.22 -15.53 -6.08
CA LEU A 12 -8.83 -15.02 -7.32
C LEU A 12 -9.95 -13.99 -7.02
N LEU A 13 -10.73 -14.20 -5.96
CA LEU A 13 -11.77 -13.29 -5.52
C LEU A 13 -11.18 -12.01 -4.92
N ILE A 14 -10.08 -12.10 -4.15
CA ILE A 14 -9.32 -10.94 -3.65
C ILE A 14 -8.69 -10.15 -4.79
N ILE A 15 -8.15 -10.81 -5.81
CA ILE A 15 -7.61 -10.16 -7.01
C ILE A 15 -8.71 -9.43 -7.80
N SER A 16 -9.87 -10.05 -7.97
CA SER A 16 -11.05 -9.43 -8.60
C SER A 16 -11.60 -8.26 -7.78
N PHE A 17 -11.61 -8.37 -6.45
CA PHE A 17 -12.03 -7.28 -5.56
C PHE A 17 -11.01 -6.13 -5.56
N CYS A 18 -9.71 -6.43 -5.59
CA CYS A 18 -8.64 -5.44 -5.69
C CYS A 18 -8.75 -4.64 -7.00
N SER A 19 -9.05 -5.30 -8.13
CA SER A 19 -9.21 -4.63 -9.42
C SER A 19 -10.45 -3.73 -9.50
N LEU A 20 -11.53 -4.06 -8.77
CA LEU A 20 -12.70 -3.18 -8.62
C LEU A 20 -12.41 -1.95 -7.73
N ASN A 21 -11.62 -2.12 -6.67
CA ASN A 21 -11.24 -1.00 -5.79
C ASN A 21 -10.17 -0.11 -6.41
N PHE A 22 -9.28 -0.65 -7.26
CA PHE A 22 -8.25 0.13 -7.94
C PHE A 22 -8.84 1.24 -8.84
N VAL A 23 -9.96 0.95 -9.53
CA VAL A 23 -10.67 1.93 -10.37
C VAL A 23 -11.39 3.02 -9.54
N ALA A 24 -11.81 2.73 -8.31
CA ALA A 24 -12.49 3.69 -7.42
C ALA A 24 -11.50 4.55 -6.61
N VAL A 25 -10.28 4.06 -6.40
CA VAL A 25 -9.22 4.73 -5.64
C VAL A 25 -8.56 5.87 -6.45
N GLU A 26 -8.64 5.84 -7.78
CA GLU A 26 -8.28 6.97 -8.65
C GLU A 26 -9.29 8.13 -8.52
N ALA A 27 -10.56 7.86 -8.19
CA ALA A 27 -11.60 8.88 -8.07
C ALA A 27 -11.62 9.62 -6.72
N ILE A 28 -11.31 8.94 -5.61
CA ILE A 28 -11.60 9.47 -4.25
C ILE A 28 -10.49 10.36 -3.66
N THR A 29 -9.25 10.31 -4.18
CA THR A 29 -8.16 11.15 -3.65
C THR A 29 -7.72 12.29 -4.57
N VAL A 30 -8.29 12.40 -5.78
CA VAL A 30 -7.85 13.41 -6.75
C VAL A 30 -9.01 14.13 -7.43
N GLY A 31 -10.15 13.49 -7.73
CA GLY A 31 -11.25 14.13 -8.47
C GLY A 31 -11.84 15.37 -7.79
N GLY A 32 -12.46 15.19 -6.61
CA GLY A 32 -13.20 16.28 -5.96
C GLY A 32 -12.37 17.49 -5.52
N LEU A 33 -11.11 17.27 -5.15
CA LEU A 33 -10.19 18.33 -4.71
C LEU A 33 -9.45 19.01 -5.87
N GLN A 34 -9.17 18.28 -6.96
CA GLN A 34 -8.55 18.83 -8.16
C GLN A 34 -9.55 19.63 -9.00
N ASP A 35 -10.82 19.22 -9.04
CA ASP A 35 -11.89 19.96 -9.71
C ASP A 35 -12.18 21.30 -9.02
N THR A 36 -12.20 21.33 -7.68
CA THR A 36 -12.35 22.58 -6.92
C THR A 36 -11.11 23.47 -6.96
N ALA A 37 -9.89 22.90 -6.94
CA ALA A 37 -8.66 23.67 -7.14
C ALA A 37 -8.57 24.30 -8.54
N THR A 38 -9.09 23.60 -9.55
CA THR A 38 -9.12 24.09 -10.94
C THR A 38 -10.16 25.19 -11.12
N GLN A 39 -11.34 25.06 -10.51
CA GLN A 39 -12.35 26.12 -10.50
C GLN A 39 -11.94 27.36 -9.70
N ALA A 40 -11.18 27.19 -8.62
CA ALA A 40 -10.70 28.30 -7.79
C ALA A 40 -9.52 29.08 -8.42
N GLY A 41 -9.04 28.70 -9.61
CA GLY A 41 -7.86 29.31 -10.23
C GLY A 41 -6.54 29.01 -9.49
N LEU A 42 -6.59 28.14 -8.47
CA LEU A 42 -5.44 27.59 -7.76
C LEU A 42 -4.91 26.33 -8.45
N SER A 43 -5.25 26.08 -9.72
CA SER A 43 -4.61 25.05 -10.54
C SER A 43 -3.14 25.41 -10.64
N LYS A 44 -2.40 24.88 -9.67
CA LYS A 44 -0.97 25.07 -9.45
C LYS A 44 -0.35 24.85 -10.80
N LYS A 45 0.20 25.92 -11.39
CA LYS A 45 1.03 25.89 -12.60
C LYS A 45 1.88 24.62 -12.53
N VAL A 46 1.44 23.60 -13.25
CA VAL A 46 2.13 22.33 -13.41
C VAL A 46 3.31 22.67 -14.32
N ASN A 47 4.33 23.29 -13.73
CA ASN A 47 5.63 23.37 -14.35
C ASN A 47 6.02 21.92 -14.57
N ASN A 48 6.32 21.60 -15.83
CA ASN A 48 6.62 20.30 -16.42
C ASN A 48 7.85 19.56 -15.81
N VAL A 49 7.97 19.56 -14.49
CA VAL A 49 8.81 18.68 -13.66
C VAL A 49 7.95 17.58 -12.98
N SER A 50 6.64 17.58 -13.23
CA SER A 50 5.63 16.74 -12.58
C SER A 50 5.45 15.35 -13.18
N SER A 51 5.79 15.12 -14.46
CA SER A 51 5.48 13.82 -15.09
C SER A 51 6.22 12.64 -14.48
N PHE A 52 7.43 12.85 -13.95
CA PHE A 52 8.19 11.76 -13.32
C PHE A 52 7.77 11.51 -11.88
N SER A 53 7.54 12.57 -11.09
CA SER A 53 7.15 12.44 -9.68
C SER A 53 5.72 11.91 -9.53
N ASP A 54 4.80 12.33 -10.41
CA ASP A 54 3.42 11.83 -10.41
C ASP A 54 3.34 10.38 -10.92
N ALA A 55 4.13 10.02 -11.94
CA ALA A 55 4.23 8.63 -12.40
C ALA A 55 4.77 7.70 -11.30
N ILE A 56 5.78 8.15 -10.55
CA ILE A 56 6.31 7.42 -9.40
C ILE A 56 5.28 7.34 -8.27
N GLY A 57 4.57 8.43 -7.96
CA GLY A 57 3.51 8.42 -6.96
C GLY A 57 2.41 7.42 -7.27
N ASN A 58 2.00 7.34 -8.55
CA ASN A 58 0.99 6.38 -8.99
C ASN A 58 1.53 4.93 -8.91
N ILE A 59 2.76 4.68 -9.40
CA ILE A 59 3.39 3.35 -9.29
C ILE A 59 3.47 2.89 -7.83
N ILE A 60 3.95 3.75 -6.92
CA ILE A 60 4.09 3.45 -5.49
C ILE A 60 2.73 3.09 -4.90
N ARG A 61 1.66 3.80 -5.26
CA ARG A 61 0.31 3.52 -4.77
C ARG A 61 -0.21 2.16 -5.21
N VAL A 62 0.04 1.78 -6.47
CA VAL A 62 -0.30 0.44 -6.98
C VAL A 62 0.49 -0.63 -6.23
N PHE A 63 1.80 -0.42 -6.08
CA PHE A 63 2.68 -1.35 -5.39
C PHE A 63 2.30 -1.52 -3.92
N LEU A 64 2.02 -0.43 -3.19
CA LEU A 64 1.60 -0.47 -1.78
C LEU A 64 0.29 -1.26 -1.59
N SER A 65 -0.68 -1.05 -2.49
CA SER A 65 -1.95 -1.78 -2.45
C SER A 65 -1.74 -3.27 -2.67
N PHE A 66 -0.90 -3.64 -3.64
CA PHE A 66 -0.58 -5.03 -3.93
C PHE A 66 0.22 -5.69 -2.78
N LEU A 67 1.19 -4.98 -2.22
CA LEU A 67 1.99 -5.44 -1.08
C LEU A 67 1.11 -5.70 0.15
N GLY A 68 0.16 -4.82 0.44
CA GLY A 68 -0.77 -4.99 1.57
C GLY A 68 -1.57 -6.29 1.48
N ILE A 69 -2.07 -6.65 0.30
CA ILE A 69 -2.75 -7.92 0.04
C ILE A 69 -1.81 -9.11 0.30
N ILE A 70 -0.57 -9.04 -0.19
CA ILE A 70 0.42 -10.12 -0.02
C ILE A 70 0.74 -10.35 1.47
N PHE A 71 0.99 -9.27 2.21
CA PHE A 71 1.25 -9.35 3.65
C PHE A 71 0.06 -9.95 4.41
N PHE A 72 -1.16 -9.57 4.05
CA PHE A 72 -2.37 -10.12 4.65
C PHE A 72 -2.47 -11.64 4.43
N ILE A 73 -2.20 -12.12 3.21
CA ILE A 73 -2.20 -13.56 2.88
C ILE A 73 -1.10 -14.31 3.66
N LEU A 74 0.10 -13.73 3.78
CA LEU A 74 1.21 -14.32 4.53
C LEU A 74 0.89 -14.48 6.01
N VAL A 75 0.23 -13.49 6.61
CA VAL A 75 -0.20 -13.56 8.02
C VAL A 75 -1.23 -14.68 8.22
N ILE A 76 -2.22 -14.80 7.34
CA ILE A 76 -3.21 -15.89 7.40
C ILE A 76 -2.52 -17.24 7.22
N TYR A 77 -1.59 -17.36 6.27
CA TYR A 77 -0.86 -18.60 6.02
C TYR A 77 0.02 -19.00 7.22
N GLY A 78 0.77 -18.06 7.80
CA GLY A 78 1.55 -18.27 9.01
C GLY A 78 0.66 -18.67 10.20
N GLY A 79 -0.47 -18.00 10.38
CA GLY A 79 -1.46 -18.33 11.41
C GLY A 79 -2.03 -19.74 11.23
N PHE A 80 -2.28 -20.17 9.99
CA PHE A 80 -2.79 -21.50 9.71
C PHE A 80 -1.76 -22.60 10.02
N ILE A 81 -0.48 -22.37 9.72
CA ILE A 81 0.60 -23.30 10.11
C ILE A 81 0.72 -23.34 11.63
N TRP A 82 0.59 -22.21 12.32
CA TRP A 82 0.66 -22.15 13.78
C TRP A 82 -0.48 -22.95 14.43
N MET A 83 -1.72 -22.79 13.95
CA MET A 83 -2.88 -23.54 14.44
C MET A 83 -2.80 -25.04 14.13
N THR A 84 -2.18 -25.43 13.00
CA THR A 84 -2.06 -26.84 12.60
C THR A 84 -0.80 -27.54 13.11
N ALA A 85 0.07 -26.83 13.85
CA ALA A 85 1.33 -27.38 14.35
C ALA A 85 1.14 -28.45 15.45
N GLY A 86 0.01 -28.44 16.17
CA GLY A 86 -0.39 -29.53 17.07
C GLY A 86 0.64 -29.92 18.15
N GLY A 87 1.54 -29.01 18.53
CA GLY A 87 2.63 -29.27 19.50
C GLY A 87 3.98 -29.63 18.89
N ASN A 88 4.10 -29.73 17.55
CA ASN A 88 5.40 -29.86 16.89
C ASN A 88 6.15 -28.51 16.93
N ASN A 89 7.24 -28.46 17.69
CA ASN A 89 8.05 -27.25 17.88
C ASN A 89 8.60 -26.67 16.57
N ASP A 90 9.01 -27.49 15.60
CA ASP A 90 9.56 -27.02 14.32
C ASP A 90 8.53 -26.25 13.51
N LYS A 91 7.28 -26.72 13.51
CA LYS A 91 6.18 -26.06 12.79
C LYS A 91 5.75 -24.78 13.48
N VAL A 92 5.77 -24.75 14.81
CA VAL A 92 5.50 -23.55 15.60
C VAL A 92 6.57 -22.49 15.34
N GLU A 93 7.84 -22.86 15.35
CA GLU A 93 8.94 -21.94 15.09
C GLU A 93 8.90 -21.39 13.65
N THR A 94 8.65 -22.26 12.68
CA THR A 94 8.49 -21.85 11.27
C THR A 94 7.32 -20.87 11.11
N ALA A 95 6.17 -21.16 11.72
CA ALA A 95 5.02 -20.25 11.66
C ALA A 95 5.31 -18.88 12.28
N LYS A 96 5.96 -18.86 13.45
CA LYS A 96 6.37 -17.62 14.11
C LYS A 96 7.34 -16.81 13.24
N LYS A 97 8.34 -17.45 12.61
CA LYS A 97 9.26 -16.78 11.69
C LYS A 97 8.52 -16.13 10.52
N ILE A 98 7.54 -16.81 9.92
CA ILE A 98 6.74 -16.25 8.83
C ILE A 98 5.95 -15.01 9.31
N ILE A 99 5.30 -15.09 10.47
CA ILE A 99 4.49 -13.98 11.01
C ILE A 99 5.39 -12.78 11.37
N ILE A 100 6.54 -13.01 12.00
CA ILE A 100 7.50 -11.97 12.38
C ILE A 100 8.04 -11.29 11.12
N ASN A 101 8.46 -12.06 10.11
CA ASN A 101 8.98 -11.49 8.86
C ASN A 101 7.91 -10.70 8.11
N ALA A 102 6.66 -11.19 8.07
CA ALA A 102 5.54 -10.47 7.48
C ALA A 102 5.25 -9.15 8.22
N THR A 103 5.29 -9.17 9.56
CA THR A 103 5.04 -7.99 10.39
C THR A 103 6.15 -6.94 10.24
N LEU A 104 7.42 -7.38 10.22
CA LEU A 104 8.57 -6.50 9.99
C LEU A 104 8.50 -5.83 8.61
N GLY A 105 8.15 -6.58 7.57
CA GLY A 105 7.96 -6.02 6.23
C GLY A 105 6.88 -4.94 6.19
N LEU A 106 5.74 -5.16 6.88
CA LEU A 106 4.68 -4.16 6.99
C LEU A 106 5.15 -2.90 7.72
N ILE A 107 5.87 -3.06 8.84
CA ILE A 107 6.45 -1.93 9.60
C ILE A 107 7.37 -1.07 8.72
N ILE A 108 8.22 -1.70 7.90
CA ILE A 108 9.20 -1.00 7.06
C ILE A 108 8.47 -0.17 6.00
N VAL A 109 7.43 -0.71 5.37
CA VAL A 109 6.65 -0.02 4.35
C VAL A 109 5.92 1.18 4.94
N LEU A 110 5.27 1.02 6.10
CA LEU A 110 4.62 2.14 6.80
C LEU A 110 5.64 3.22 7.16
N SER A 111 6.80 2.82 7.68
CA SER A 111 7.86 3.75 8.08
C SER A 111 8.39 4.54 6.88
N ALA A 112 8.63 3.87 5.75
CA ALA A 112 9.07 4.51 4.51
C ALA A 112 8.06 5.57 4.03
N TYR A 113 6.76 5.26 4.06
CA TYR A 113 5.71 6.20 3.67
C TYR A 113 5.69 7.46 4.55
N VAL A 114 5.79 7.27 5.88
CA VAL A 114 5.82 8.38 6.83
C VAL A 114 7.05 9.29 6.58
N ILE A 115 8.22 8.69 6.36
CA ILE A 115 9.45 9.45 6.08
C ILE A 115 9.31 10.26 4.79
N THR A 116 8.80 9.65 3.71
CA THR A 116 8.57 10.37 2.45
C THR A 116 7.61 11.53 2.63
N TYR A 117 6.52 11.32 3.38
CA TYR A 117 5.53 12.38 3.65
C TYR A 117 6.15 13.57 4.39
N ILE A 118 6.95 13.31 5.43
CA ILE A 118 7.62 14.36 6.21
C ILE A 118 8.55 15.17 5.29
N ILE A 119 9.41 14.51 4.51
CA ILE A 119 10.36 15.20 3.62
C ILE A 119 9.63 16.06 2.59
N THR A 120 8.57 15.55 1.96
CA THR A 120 7.79 16.31 0.98
C THR A 120 7.08 17.51 1.62
N ASN A 121 6.58 17.37 2.85
CA ASN A 121 5.93 18.47 3.57
C ASN A 121 6.93 19.61 3.88
N GLU A 122 8.10 19.28 4.43
CA GLU A 122 9.13 20.29 4.77
C GLU A 122 9.63 21.06 3.53
N LEU A 123 9.78 20.36 2.40
CA LEU A 123 10.17 20.98 1.13
C LEU A 123 9.11 21.93 0.59
N ASN A 124 7.81 21.59 0.71
CA ASN A 124 6.73 22.48 0.26
C ASN A 124 6.58 23.73 1.14
N LEU A 125 6.82 23.60 2.46
CA LEU A 125 6.77 24.74 3.39
C LEU A 125 7.95 25.72 3.21
N THR A 126 9.06 25.28 2.64
CA THR A 126 10.23 26.14 2.38
C THR A 126 10.10 26.95 1.09
N VAL A 127 9.39 26.43 0.07
CA VAL A 127 9.14 27.14 -1.20
C VAL A 127 8.04 28.22 -1.07
N SER A 128 7.15 28.11 -0.08
CA SER A 128 6.05 29.05 0.14
C SER A 128 6.38 30.26 1.02
N LYS A 129 7.55 30.32 1.67
CA LYS A 129 7.97 31.56 2.35
C LYS A 129 8.57 32.49 1.28
N PRO A 130 7.89 33.60 0.89
CA PRO A 130 8.57 34.64 0.12
C PRO A 130 9.75 35.11 0.95
N LYS A 131 10.96 34.89 0.42
CA LYS A 131 12.19 35.48 0.89
C LYS A 131 11.99 37.00 0.81
N THR A 132 11.76 37.64 1.95
CA THR A 132 11.97 39.08 2.13
C THR A 132 13.38 39.45 1.69
#